data_AF-A0A916Q3G5-F1
#
_entry.id   AF-A0A916Q3G5-F1
#
_cell.length_a   1.000
_cell.length_b   1.000
_cell.length_c   1.000
_cell.angle_alpha   90.00
_cell.angle_beta   90.00
_cell.angle_gamma   90.00
#
_symmetry.space_group_name_H-M   'P 1'
#
loop_
_entity.id
_entity.type
_entity.pdbx_description
1 polymer ?
#
loop_
_entity_poly.entity_id
_entity_poly.type
_entity_poly.pdbx_seq_one_letter_code
_entity_poly.pdbx_strand_id
1 'polypeptide(L)'
;MSQASASADVPSMGRRQFMNLILGGAAAVTTLGAAVPFLAYFVPPSRGGTGGGVAAKDALGNDVVASSFLASHQAGDRVLAQGLKGDPTYIVVTDNKEIASYGLNAVCTHLGCVVPWNVAENKFMCPCHGSQYNAEGKVVRGPAPLSLALAHTTVSDDVVQFSTWTETDFRTNEAPWWS
;
A
#
# COMPACT_ATOMS: atom_id res chain seq x y z
N MET A 1 -31.63 -49.47 14.46
CA MET A 1 -30.95 -50.62 13.85
C MET A 1 -30.25 -51.40 14.95
N SER A 2 -30.68 -52.65 15.14
CA SER A 2 -30.21 -53.57 16.18
C SER A 2 -28.72 -53.89 15.98
N GLN A 3 -27.87 -53.60 16.97
CA GLN A 3 -26.48 -54.07 16.97
C GLN A 3 -26.48 -55.55 17.37
N ALA A 4 -26.28 -56.43 16.38
CA ALA A 4 -25.95 -57.82 16.62
C ALA A 4 -24.65 -57.90 17.46
N SER A 5 -24.66 -58.73 18.50
CA SER A 5 -23.48 -59.03 19.33
C SER A 5 -22.43 -59.71 18.46
N ALA A 6 -21.41 -58.95 18.06
CA ALA A 6 -20.14 -59.54 17.64
C ALA A 6 -19.45 -60.13 18.90
N SER A 7 -18.73 -61.24 18.75
CA SER A 7 -17.97 -61.88 19.84
C SER A 7 -17.21 -60.87 20.71
N ALA A 8 -17.04 -61.17 22.01
CA ALA A 8 -16.40 -60.27 22.98
C ALA A 8 -15.02 -59.74 22.54
N ASP A 9 -14.33 -60.48 21.66
CA ASP A 9 -13.00 -60.16 21.15
C ASP A 9 -13.01 -59.26 19.90
N VAL A 10 -14.18 -58.91 19.33
CA VAL A 10 -14.30 -58.09 18.11
C VAL A 10 -14.76 -56.66 18.45
N PRO A 11 -14.01 -55.62 18.06
CA PRO A 11 -14.39 -54.24 18.34
C PRO A 11 -15.72 -53.86 17.64
N SER A 12 -16.65 -53.28 18.41
CA SER A 12 -17.90 -52.73 17.91
C SER A 12 -17.68 -51.53 16.98
N MET A 13 -18.72 -51.16 16.22
CA MET A 13 -18.64 -50.02 15.30
C MET A 13 -18.29 -48.70 16.00
N GLY A 14 -18.78 -48.47 17.22
CA GLY A 14 -18.42 -47.28 18.00
C GLY A 14 -16.94 -47.23 18.35
N ARG A 15 -16.31 -48.37 18.70
CA ARG A 15 -14.86 -48.45 18.96
C ARG A 15 -14.05 -48.22 17.69
N ARG A 16 -14.50 -48.73 16.54
CA ARG A 16 -13.86 -48.49 15.23
C ARG A 16 -13.94 -47.02 14.81
N GLN A 17 -15.10 -46.39 14.98
CA GLN A 17 -15.28 -44.96 14.70
C GLN A 17 -14.39 -44.09 15.60
N PHE A 18 -14.31 -44.41 16.89
CA PHE A 18 -13.42 -43.74 17.82
C PHE A 18 -11.94 -43.86 17.42
N MET A 19 -11.48 -45.06 17.05
CA MET A 19 -10.10 -45.26 16.60
C MET A 19 -9.80 -44.58 15.26
N ASN A 20 -10.75 -44.56 14.32
CA ASN A 20 -10.61 -43.81 13.05
C ASN A 20 -10.53 -42.30 13.30
N LEU A 21 -11.27 -41.77 14.28
CA LEU A 21 -11.18 -40.37 14.67
C LEU A 21 -9.79 -40.03 15.22
N ILE A 22 -9.22 -40.88 16.08
CA ILE A 22 -7.86 -40.68 16.61
C ILE A 22 -6.83 -40.74 15.48
N LEU A 23 -6.90 -41.75 14.61
CA LEU A 23 -5.97 -41.92 13.49
C LEU A 23 -6.06 -40.73 12.51
N GLY A 24 -7.28 -40.36 12.11
CA GLY A 24 -7.51 -39.22 11.24
C GLY A 24 -7.07 -37.89 11.86
N GLY A 25 -7.34 -37.71 13.16
CA GLY A 25 -6.90 -36.52 13.90
C GLY A 25 -5.37 -36.42 13.99
N ALA A 26 -4.68 -37.50 14.31
CA ALA A 26 -3.21 -37.53 14.35
C ALA A 26 -2.60 -37.24 12.97
N ALA A 27 -3.10 -37.88 11.92
CA ALA A 27 -2.65 -37.64 10.55
C ALA A 27 -2.94 -36.19 10.10
N ALA A 28 -4.10 -35.64 10.46
CA ALA A 28 -4.46 -34.25 10.17
C ALA A 28 -3.50 -33.27 10.86
N VAL A 29 -3.16 -33.50 12.14
CA VAL A 29 -2.20 -32.63 12.86
C VAL A 29 -0.82 -32.66 12.20
N THR A 30 -0.30 -33.84 11.84
CA THR A 30 1.02 -33.94 11.18
C THR A 30 1.02 -33.29 9.80
N THR A 31 -0.01 -33.53 8.99
CA THR A 31 -0.11 -32.97 7.64
C THR A 31 -0.31 -31.45 7.68
N LEU A 32 -1.19 -30.94 8.55
CA LEU A 32 -1.37 -29.50 8.74
C LEU A 32 -0.11 -28.84 9.32
N GLY A 33 0.54 -29.48 10.29
CA GLY A 33 1.78 -28.98 10.89
C GLY A 33 2.91 -28.81 9.87
N ALA A 34 2.98 -29.67 8.86
CA ALA A 34 3.93 -29.52 7.75
C ALA A 34 3.42 -28.54 6.66
N ALA A 35 2.12 -28.56 6.35
CA ALA A 35 1.55 -27.76 5.26
C ALA A 35 1.46 -26.27 5.60
N VAL A 36 1.11 -25.91 6.85
CA VAL A 36 0.96 -24.50 7.27
C VAL A 36 2.24 -23.69 7.05
N PRO A 37 3.44 -24.07 7.55
CA PRO A 37 4.66 -23.30 7.30
C PRO A 37 5.06 -23.31 5.82
N PHE A 38 4.78 -24.40 5.08
CA PHE A 38 5.03 -24.45 3.65
C PHE A 38 4.15 -23.46 2.88
N LEU A 39 2.87 -23.33 3.23
CA LEU A 39 1.97 -22.34 2.64
C LEU A 39 2.33 -20.92 3.08
N ALA A 40 2.66 -20.74 4.36
CA ALA A 40 3.06 -19.44 4.91
C ALA A 40 4.37 -18.92 4.29
N TYR A 41 5.26 -19.81 3.83
CA TYR A 41 6.47 -19.43 3.10
C TYR A 41 6.18 -18.63 1.82
N PHE A 42 5.05 -18.88 1.16
CA PHE A 42 4.65 -18.13 -0.04
C PHE A 42 3.98 -16.80 0.27
N VAL A 43 3.64 -16.53 1.54
CA VAL A 43 3.11 -15.22 1.97
C VAL A 43 4.30 -14.29 2.20
N PRO A 44 4.45 -13.19 1.43
CA PRO A 44 5.57 -12.28 1.60
C PRO A 44 5.58 -11.69 3.02
N PRO A 45 6.74 -11.64 3.71
CA PRO A 45 6.83 -10.97 5.00
C PRO A 45 6.56 -9.48 4.81
N SER A 46 5.73 -8.88 5.68
CA SER A 46 5.56 -7.43 5.68
C SER A 46 6.86 -6.78 6.19
N ARG A 47 7.32 -5.75 5.47
CA ARG A 47 8.40 -4.90 5.97
C ARG A 47 7.81 -4.08 7.11
N GLY A 48 8.32 -4.25 8.32
CA GLY A 48 7.79 -3.58 9.52
C GLY A 48 7.72 -2.07 9.33
N GLY A 49 6.50 -1.52 9.35
CA GLY A 49 6.26 -0.09 9.41
C GLY A 49 5.98 0.30 10.86
N THR A 50 6.86 1.07 11.47
CA THR A 50 6.77 1.48 12.89
C THR A 50 5.73 2.57 13.14
N GLY A 51 4.74 2.73 12.27
CA GLY A 51 3.77 3.85 12.32
C GLY A 51 4.41 5.23 12.08
N GLY A 52 5.74 5.31 11.94
CA GLY A 52 6.48 6.49 11.53
C GLY A 52 6.52 6.63 10.00
N GLY A 53 6.62 7.87 9.53
CA GLY A 53 6.75 8.16 8.11
C GLY A 53 7.95 7.45 7.48
N VAL A 54 7.81 7.08 6.21
CA VAL A 54 8.89 6.50 5.40
C VAL A 54 9.70 7.63 4.79
N ALA A 55 11.02 7.59 4.92
CA ALA A 55 11.91 8.55 4.28
C ALA A 55 11.70 8.53 2.75
N ALA A 56 11.50 9.71 2.17
CA ALA A 56 11.46 9.90 0.73
C ALA A 56 12.85 9.62 0.14
N LYS A 57 12.90 8.84 -0.93
CA LYS A 57 14.16 8.53 -1.62
C LYS A 57 14.20 9.10 -3.03
N ASP A 58 15.38 9.47 -3.49
CA ASP A 58 15.62 9.87 -4.87
C ASP A 58 15.62 8.65 -5.81
N ALA A 59 15.82 8.88 -7.10
CA ALA A 59 15.88 7.81 -8.11
C ALA A 59 17.07 6.84 -7.92
N LEU A 60 18.10 7.24 -7.14
CA LEU A 60 19.27 6.43 -6.82
C LEU A 60 19.11 5.66 -5.49
N GLY A 61 18.02 5.92 -4.74
CA GLY A 61 17.73 5.31 -3.45
C GLY A 61 18.32 6.05 -2.25
N ASN A 62 18.92 7.22 -2.44
CA ASN A 62 19.40 8.07 -1.35
C ASN A 62 18.24 8.83 -0.71
N ASP A 63 18.38 9.18 0.56
CA ASP A 63 17.36 9.97 1.26
C ASP A 63 17.32 11.41 0.73
N VAL A 64 16.11 11.93 0.53
CA VAL A 64 15.90 13.30 0.07
C VAL A 64 16.08 14.27 1.23
N VAL A 65 17.20 14.99 1.23
CA VAL A 65 17.52 16.01 2.22
C VAL A 65 16.85 17.34 1.84
N ALA A 66 15.99 17.87 2.70
CA ALA A 66 15.12 19.01 2.42
C ALA A 66 15.90 20.29 2.07
N SER A 67 16.99 20.59 2.79
CA SER A 67 17.86 21.73 2.50
C SER A 67 18.47 21.67 1.09
N SER A 68 19.01 20.52 0.70
CA SER A 68 19.59 20.29 -0.64
C SER A 68 18.53 20.28 -1.74
N PHE A 69 17.34 19.76 -1.42
CA PHE A 69 16.22 19.69 -2.34
C PHE A 69 15.68 21.09 -2.67
N LEU A 70 15.48 21.95 -1.66
CA LEU A 70 15.05 23.33 -1.83
C LEU A 70 16.13 24.24 -2.45
N ALA A 71 17.41 23.85 -2.36
CA ALA A 71 18.49 24.56 -3.05
C ALA A 71 18.47 24.31 -4.57
N SER A 72 18.06 23.12 -5.00
CA SER A 72 18.06 22.69 -6.41
C SER A 72 16.74 22.92 -7.13
N HIS A 73 15.62 23.04 -6.41
CA HIS A 73 14.28 23.19 -6.97
C HIS A 73 13.68 24.57 -6.69
N GLN A 74 12.89 25.06 -7.64
CA GLN A 74 12.22 26.35 -7.56
C GLN A 74 10.80 26.21 -7.00
N ALA A 75 10.21 27.35 -6.65
CA ALA A 75 8.82 27.43 -6.23
C ALA A 75 7.88 26.93 -7.35
N GLY A 76 6.91 26.09 -7.00
CA GLY A 76 5.97 25.46 -7.93
C GLY A 76 6.47 24.14 -8.55
N ASP A 77 7.73 23.74 -8.29
CA ASP A 77 8.26 22.47 -8.79
C ASP A 77 7.56 21.27 -8.14
N ARG A 78 7.38 20.23 -8.96
CA ARG A 78 6.79 18.95 -8.54
C ARG A 78 7.71 17.83 -8.99
N VAL A 79 8.36 17.21 -8.02
CA VAL A 79 9.45 16.25 -8.28
C VAL A 79 9.05 14.90 -7.73
N LEU A 80 9.33 13.85 -8.50
CA LEU A 80 9.08 12.48 -8.07
C LEU A 80 10.14 12.04 -7.06
N ALA A 81 9.68 11.46 -5.96
CA ALA A 81 10.48 10.71 -5.02
C ALA A 81 9.82 9.33 -4.79
N GLN A 82 10.59 8.37 -4.32
CA GLN A 82 10.04 7.12 -3.83
C GLN A 82 9.31 7.39 -2.51
N GLY A 83 8.02 7.11 -2.49
CA GLY A 83 7.15 7.33 -1.35
C GLY A 83 6.73 6.05 -0.63
N LEU A 84 5.52 6.08 -0.08
CA LEU A 84 4.94 4.96 0.66
C LEU A 84 4.87 3.69 -0.20
N LYS A 85 5.23 2.54 0.39
CA LYS A 85 5.23 1.21 -0.27
C LYS A 85 6.09 1.12 -1.55
N GLY A 86 6.92 2.14 -1.83
CA GLY A 86 7.74 2.23 -3.03
C GLY A 86 7.05 2.90 -4.23
N ASP A 87 5.83 3.39 -4.07
CA ASP A 87 5.14 4.12 -5.13
C ASP A 87 5.82 5.48 -5.39
N PRO A 88 5.82 5.96 -6.64
CA PRO A 88 6.29 7.30 -6.94
C PRO A 88 5.34 8.35 -6.36
N THR A 89 5.83 9.20 -5.47
CA THR A 89 5.09 10.29 -4.84
C THR A 89 5.75 11.62 -5.19
N TYR A 90 4.93 12.59 -5.62
CA TYR A 90 5.36 13.96 -5.84
C TYR A 90 5.59 14.69 -4.53
N ILE A 91 6.79 15.26 -4.39
CA ILE A 91 7.08 16.35 -3.46
C ILE A 91 6.67 17.66 -4.15
N VAL A 92 5.81 18.43 -3.51
CA VAL A 92 5.32 19.71 -4.04
C VAL A 92 6.06 20.84 -3.34
N VAL A 93 6.73 21.71 -4.11
CA VAL A 93 7.32 22.95 -3.60
C VAL A 93 6.29 24.07 -3.78
N THR A 94 5.90 24.69 -2.66
CA THR A 94 4.96 25.81 -2.63
C THR A 94 5.57 27.09 -3.20
N ASP A 95 4.72 28.08 -3.48
CA ASP A 95 5.14 29.39 -3.99
C ASP A 95 6.10 30.13 -3.03
N ASN A 96 6.01 29.85 -1.73
CA ASN A 96 6.89 30.39 -0.69
C ASN A 96 8.26 29.69 -0.62
N LYS A 97 8.57 28.77 -1.56
CA LYS A 97 9.79 27.95 -1.57
C LYS A 97 9.92 27.03 -0.36
N GLU A 98 8.79 26.51 0.11
CA GLU A 98 8.70 25.52 1.18
C GLU A 98 8.09 24.22 0.65
N ILE A 99 8.46 23.08 1.24
CA ILE A 99 7.84 21.79 0.93
C ILE A 99 6.41 21.78 1.49
N ALA A 100 5.43 21.47 0.65
CA ALA A 100 4.03 21.37 1.07
C ALA A 100 3.84 20.26 2.11
N SER A 101 2.84 20.40 2.98
CA SER A 101 2.48 19.39 4.00
C SER A 101 1.86 18.11 3.42
N TYR A 102 1.61 18.07 2.11
CA TYR A 102 1.05 16.93 1.41
C TYR A 102 1.91 16.56 0.19
N GLY A 103 1.97 15.25 -0.07
CA GLY A 103 2.54 14.66 -1.26
C GLY A 103 1.45 14.00 -2.10
N LEU A 104 1.65 13.94 -3.42
CA LEU A 104 0.67 13.38 -4.34
C LEU A 104 1.19 12.06 -4.90
N ASN A 105 0.48 10.96 -4.71
CA ASN A 105 0.83 9.71 -5.36
C ASN A 105 0.69 9.89 -6.88
N ALA A 106 1.76 9.61 -7.63
CA ALA A 106 1.81 9.82 -9.06
C ALA A 106 1.14 8.68 -9.87
N VAL A 107 0.70 7.61 -9.21
CA VAL A 107 0.05 6.45 -9.83
C VAL A 107 -1.37 6.83 -10.25
N CYS A 108 -1.63 6.73 -11.56
CA CYS A 108 -2.94 7.01 -12.13
C CYS A 108 -3.98 6.02 -11.62
N THR A 109 -5.07 6.55 -11.07
CA THR A 109 -6.23 5.80 -10.56
C THR A 109 -7.03 5.03 -11.61
N HIS A 110 -6.71 5.20 -12.90
CA HIS A 110 -7.32 4.42 -13.97
C HIS A 110 -6.72 3.00 -14.05
N LEU A 111 -5.42 2.90 -14.36
CA LEU A 111 -4.71 1.64 -14.61
C LEU A 111 -3.25 1.62 -14.09
N GLY A 112 -2.81 2.66 -13.37
CA GLY A 112 -1.51 2.66 -12.70
C GLY A 112 -0.32 3.30 -13.44
N CYS A 113 -0.53 3.96 -14.59
CA CYS A 113 0.54 4.75 -15.22
C CYS A 113 1.03 5.88 -14.29
N VAL A 114 2.32 6.22 -14.34
CA VAL A 114 2.84 7.42 -13.64
C VAL A 114 2.40 8.68 -14.40
N VAL A 115 1.75 9.61 -13.70
CA VAL A 115 1.17 10.83 -14.29
C VAL A 115 2.15 12.00 -14.18
N PRO A 116 2.77 12.45 -15.29
CA PRO A 116 3.68 13.60 -15.26
C PRO A 116 2.94 14.91 -14.98
N TRP A 117 3.65 15.84 -14.34
CA TRP A 117 3.23 17.24 -14.22
C TRP A 117 3.46 17.98 -15.53
N ASN A 118 2.43 18.66 -16.02
CA ASN A 118 2.54 19.60 -17.14
C ASN A 118 2.54 21.04 -16.62
N VAL A 119 3.69 21.69 -16.71
CA VAL A 119 3.92 23.08 -16.24
C VAL A 119 3.14 24.10 -17.09
N ALA A 120 2.92 23.83 -18.38
CA ALA A 120 2.25 24.78 -19.27
C ALA A 120 0.76 24.95 -18.95
N GLU A 121 0.09 23.87 -18.53
CA GLU A 121 -1.35 23.88 -18.21
C GLU A 121 -1.65 23.84 -16.72
N ASN A 122 -0.63 23.77 -15.87
CA ASN A 122 -0.74 23.59 -14.42
C ASN A 122 -1.65 22.42 -14.03
N LYS A 123 -1.47 21.28 -14.71
CA LYS A 123 -2.23 20.04 -14.49
C LYS A 123 -1.33 18.82 -14.61
N PHE A 124 -1.70 17.75 -13.91
CA PHE A 124 -1.15 16.43 -14.18
C PHE A 124 -1.89 15.80 -15.35
N MET A 125 -1.16 15.37 -16.38
CA MET A 125 -1.75 14.81 -17.59
C MET A 125 -1.20 13.42 -17.87
N CYS A 126 -2.06 12.41 -17.73
CA CYS A 126 -1.69 11.02 -17.92
C CYS A 126 -1.51 10.74 -19.42
N PRO A 127 -0.30 10.36 -19.88
CA PRO A 127 -0.02 10.14 -21.29
C PRO A 127 -0.71 8.88 -21.85
N CYS A 128 -1.16 7.98 -20.98
CA CYS A 128 -1.75 6.70 -21.39
C CYS A 128 -3.15 6.88 -22.00
N HIS A 129 -4.06 7.55 -21.29
CA HIS A 129 -5.47 7.70 -21.71
C HIS A 129 -6.02 9.12 -21.51
N GLY A 130 -5.17 10.09 -21.22
CA GLY A 130 -5.56 11.50 -21.12
C GLY A 130 -6.34 11.87 -19.85
N SER A 131 -6.23 11.09 -18.77
CA SER A 131 -6.72 11.51 -17.45
C SER A 131 -6.00 12.79 -17.01
N GLN A 132 -6.77 13.79 -16.58
CA GLN A 132 -6.25 15.07 -16.12
C GLN A 132 -6.61 15.27 -14.66
N TYR A 133 -5.62 15.71 -13.89
CA TYR A 133 -5.78 16.10 -12.49
C TYR A 133 -5.33 17.55 -12.32
N ASN A 134 -5.98 18.28 -11.42
CA ASN A 134 -5.62 19.66 -11.12
C ASN A 134 -4.29 19.74 -10.32
N ALA A 135 -3.91 20.96 -9.94
CA ALA A 135 -2.70 21.22 -9.16
C ALA A 135 -2.63 20.41 -7.85
N GLU A 136 -3.76 20.14 -7.20
CA GLU A 136 -3.84 19.36 -5.96
C GLU A 136 -4.07 17.86 -6.21
N GLY A 137 -4.07 17.39 -7.47
CA GLY A 137 -4.27 15.98 -7.82
C GLY A 137 -5.73 15.51 -7.80
N LYS A 138 -6.70 16.42 -7.72
CA LYS A 138 -8.13 16.12 -7.92
C LYS A 138 -8.41 15.83 -9.38
N VAL A 139 -9.17 14.78 -9.66
CA VAL A 139 -9.55 14.44 -11.05
C VAL A 139 -10.42 15.53 -11.66
N VAL A 140 -10.10 15.92 -12.90
CA VAL A 140 -10.80 16.96 -13.68
C VAL A 140 -11.40 16.39 -14.96
N ARG A 141 -10.68 15.46 -15.62
CA ARG A 141 -11.11 14.89 -16.90
C ARG A 141 -10.54 13.49 -17.11
N GLY A 142 -11.15 12.74 -18.02
CA GLY A 142 -10.66 11.46 -18.53
C GLY A 142 -11.24 10.26 -17.78
N PRO A 143 -10.74 9.05 -18.05
CA PRO A 143 -11.32 7.80 -17.56
C PRO A 143 -10.96 7.48 -16.09
N ALA A 144 -10.13 8.29 -15.43
CA ALA A 144 -9.78 8.10 -14.04
C ALA A 144 -11.03 8.24 -13.14
N PRO A 145 -11.39 7.22 -12.34
CA PRO A 145 -12.59 7.27 -11.51
C PRO A 145 -12.40 8.12 -10.23
N LEU A 146 -11.16 8.25 -9.75
CA LEU A 146 -10.84 8.84 -8.45
C LEU A 146 -9.65 9.81 -8.55
N SER A 147 -9.53 10.72 -7.59
CA SER A 147 -8.38 11.64 -7.45
C SER A 147 -7.11 10.93 -6.99
N LEU A 148 -5.94 11.49 -7.26
CA LEU A 148 -4.65 10.95 -6.80
C LEU A 148 -4.61 10.86 -5.27
N ALA A 149 -4.05 9.79 -4.73
CA ALA A 149 -3.95 9.59 -3.29
C ALA A 149 -2.99 10.61 -2.64
N LEU A 150 -3.29 11.00 -1.40
CA LEU A 150 -2.45 11.92 -0.61
C LEU A 150 -1.57 11.14 0.37
N ALA A 151 -0.40 11.71 0.65
CA ALA A 151 0.43 11.34 1.80
C ALA A 151 0.77 12.61 2.57
N HIS A 152 0.88 12.54 3.90
CA HIS A 152 1.45 13.64 4.66
C HIS A 152 2.94 13.73 4.35
N THR A 153 3.43 14.95 4.18
CA THR A 153 4.85 15.23 3.99
C THR A 153 5.35 16.00 5.20
N THR A 154 6.30 15.42 5.92
CA THR A 154 6.95 16.03 7.08
C THR A 154 8.45 16.07 6.84
N VAL A 155 9.12 17.08 7.40
CA VAL A 155 10.58 17.14 7.40
C VAL A 155 11.05 16.84 8.81
N SER A 156 11.75 15.72 8.99
CA SER A 156 12.36 15.31 10.27
C SER A 156 13.85 15.14 10.07
N ASP A 157 14.66 15.76 10.92
CA ASP A 157 16.13 15.68 10.84
C ASP A 157 16.69 16.06 9.45
N ASP A 158 16.09 17.08 8.82
CA ASP A 158 16.39 17.54 7.45
C ASP A 158 16.08 16.51 6.34
N VAL A 159 15.40 15.41 6.65
CA VAL A 159 14.95 14.40 5.68
C VAL A 159 13.44 14.52 5.46
N VAL A 160 13.03 14.51 4.19
CA VAL A 160 11.61 14.46 3.83
C VAL A 160 11.06 13.07 4.11
N GLN A 161 9.94 12.99 4.82
CA GLN A 161 9.26 11.75 5.18
C GLN A 161 7.80 11.80 4.73
N PHE A 162 7.30 10.66 4.26
CA PHE A 162 5.90 10.47 3.92
C PHE A 162 5.20 9.60 4.94
N SER A 163 4.05 10.03 5.45
CA SER A 163 3.16 9.20 6.26
C SER A 163 1.77 9.10 5.63
N THR A 164 1.01 8.08 6.02
CA THR A 164 -0.31 7.79 5.46
C THR A 164 -1.29 8.90 5.80
N TRP A 165 -1.97 9.45 4.79
CA TRP A 165 -3.05 10.40 4.99
C TRP A 165 -4.34 9.66 5.39
N THR A 166 -4.83 9.90 6.61
CA THR A 166 -6.06 9.27 7.14
C THR A 166 -7.16 10.27 7.47
N GLU A 167 -6.85 11.56 7.46
CA GLU A 167 -7.85 12.62 7.67
C GLU A 167 -8.67 12.89 6.40
N THR A 168 -9.68 13.74 6.53
CA THR A 168 -10.55 14.12 5.41
C THR A 168 -9.75 14.67 4.24
N ASP A 169 -10.10 14.28 3.01
CA ASP A 169 -9.48 14.83 1.80
C ASP A 169 -9.91 16.30 1.64
N PHE A 170 -8.96 17.22 1.81
CA PHE A 170 -9.22 18.66 1.74
C PHE A 170 -9.71 19.14 0.36
N ARG A 171 -9.59 18.33 -0.70
CA ARG A 171 -9.95 18.68 -2.09
C ARG A 171 -11.40 18.33 -2.43
N THR A 172 -11.95 17.33 -1.74
CA THR A 172 -13.33 16.84 -1.94
C THR A 172 -14.20 17.02 -0.70
N ASN A 173 -13.61 17.24 0.48
CA ASN A 173 -14.27 17.20 1.79
C ASN A 173 -14.94 15.86 2.10
N GLU A 174 -14.43 14.77 1.51
CA GLU A 174 -14.92 13.41 1.70
C GLU A 174 -13.85 12.55 2.41
N ALA A 175 -14.25 11.36 2.86
CA ALA A 175 -13.30 10.40 3.41
C ALA A 175 -12.28 9.96 2.33
N PRO A 176 -11.01 9.75 2.70
CA PRO A 176 -9.99 9.27 1.77
C PRO A 176 -10.34 7.87 1.24
N TRP A 177 -10.28 7.68 -0.07
CA TRP A 177 -10.65 6.40 -0.69
C TRP A 177 -9.53 5.34 -0.65
N TRP A 178 -8.31 5.75 -0.34
CA TRP A 178 -7.09 4.92 -0.36
C TRP A 178 -6.72 4.30 0.99
N SER A 179 -7.46 4.64 2.06
CA SER A 179 -7.24 4.15 3.42
C SER A 179 -7.79 2.74 3.61
#